data_AF-A0A2V2V625-F1
#
_entry.id   AF-A0A2V2V625-F1
#
_cell.length_a   1.000
_cell.length_b   1.000
_cell.length_c   1.000
_cell.angle_alpha   90.00
_cell.angle_beta   90.00
_cell.angle_gamma   90.00
#
_symmetry.space_group_name_H-M   'P 1'
#
loop_
_entity.id
_entity.type
_entity.pdbx_description
1 polymer ?
#
loop_
_entity_poly.entity_id
_entity_poly.type
_entity_poly.pdbx_seq_one_letter_code
_entity_poly.pdbx_strand_id
1 'polypeptide(L)'
;MFLDCLVHGEHEAERREMAAAVVRGAEESGHPLLYVEQKPDGVFCVTQYQMPDLRQGILQAYVKLQQGKETTNAMDLMAPRRMRVFNWNAERVLQRSNYNVHAKIVELEETGCFFGRTFCMRSSQEIIKCFPDRLIYLNYHGTGVLRCDYDTATWRRIFEFAPFLSSQDCIVITMTLFRFRNIHIGQDATDRMDRCELLLEWLMFITQSSVMTASQWSYITHQIEYIFYMVRDYPCWELFSKFVCSLYTPLIRRGSLSFAALEQAVTFESRRDISRTTVLHILQVLAICNCPVILDESREQVERALVSIMPQFANDFATGTFTTHNSVAFNVFNDSDAVAVSIAMQCLIEHGDMKTWWTLACVVAAIFNISLQKTAEELHLDVVEGIYVAHLDEMHKSRWLNMIAPALFAFDTSSTLPFLLLVLHNFKSLNTPIAKAILRNKRLVTSLFECPSLAHSMPHITVIRHLLIMHGAMLCSDSNLILLMMASVSGEATPERSGGSNGRGKQEPMRAGGMARSLPVTNAILAMKTNCLWMDYCCDHYDSFLSKRFREKQLTTTPLGTPRASVMDMDTMEEDGVST
;
A
#
# COMPACT_ATOMS: atom_id res chain seq x y z
N MET A 1 23.16 5.58 17.07
CA MET A 1 23.99 5.83 15.86
C MET A 1 25.28 6.60 16.19
N PHE A 2 25.27 7.90 16.54
CA PHE A 2 26.48 8.61 17.02
C PHE A 2 27.09 7.94 18.26
N LEU A 3 26.23 7.56 19.23
CA LEU A 3 26.64 6.80 20.41
C LEU A 3 27.16 5.39 20.04
N ASP A 4 26.59 4.72 19.03
CA ASP A 4 27.09 3.41 18.59
C ASP A 4 28.45 3.52 17.88
N CYS A 5 28.69 4.60 17.14
CA CYS A 5 29.99 4.89 16.49
C CYS A 5 31.12 5.07 17.52
N LEU A 6 30.81 5.56 18.73
CA LEU A 6 31.77 5.68 19.83
C LEU A 6 32.08 4.34 20.51
N VAL A 7 31.16 3.36 20.39
CA VAL A 7 31.24 2.06 21.08
C VAL A 7 31.78 0.95 20.16
N HIS A 8 31.67 1.06 18.83
CA HIS A 8 31.90 -0.07 17.89
C HIS A 8 33.04 0.11 16.86
N GLY A 9 34.07 0.92 17.14
CA GLY A 9 35.31 0.93 16.34
C GLY A 9 36.44 0.18 17.05
N GLU A 10 37.11 -0.74 16.36
CA GLU A 10 38.22 -1.52 16.93
C GLU A 10 39.39 -0.61 17.34
N HIS A 11 39.56 0.52 16.65
CA HIS A 11 40.59 1.52 16.92
C HIS A 11 40.03 2.93 17.17
N GLU A 12 40.68 3.69 18.05
CA GLU A 12 40.25 5.04 18.47
C GLU A 12 40.19 6.05 17.31
N ALA A 13 41.10 5.91 16.34
CA ALA A 13 41.16 6.76 15.15
C ALA A 13 39.92 6.58 14.24
N GLU A 14 39.50 5.33 14.01
CA GLU A 14 38.31 5.02 13.22
C GLU A 14 37.04 5.53 13.90
N ARG A 15 36.94 5.42 15.23
CA ARG A 15 35.81 5.97 16.00
C ARG A 15 35.68 7.48 15.84
N ARG A 16 36.81 8.20 15.93
CA ARG A 16 36.83 9.67 15.73
C ARG A 16 36.44 10.04 14.31
N GLU A 17 36.90 9.28 13.31
CA GLU A 17 36.57 9.55 11.91
C GLU A 17 35.09 9.29 11.61
N MET A 18 34.53 8.15 12.07
CA MET A 18 33.11 7.84 11.94
C MET A 18 32.24 8.88 12.65
N ALA A 19 32.60 9.28 13.88
CA ALA A 19 31.88 10.33 14.61
C ALA A 19 31.92 11.67 13.86
N ALA A 20 33.09 12.05 13.32
CA ALA A 20 33.24 13.28 12.54
C ALA A 20 32.45 13.25 11.23
N ALA A 21 32.35 12.09 10.57
CA ALA A 21 31.53 11.93 9.38
C ALA A 21 30.04 12.01 9.67
N VAL A 22 29.57 11.45 10.81
CA VAL A 22 28.18 11.57 11.27
C VAL A 22 27.84 13.03 11.58
N VAL A 23 28.75 13.77 12.23
CA VAL A 23 28.56 15.21 12.51
C VAL A 23 28.51 16.02 11.22
N ARG A 24 29.46 15.83 10.29
CA ARG A 24 29.45 16.50 8.98
C ARG A 24 28.18 16.16 8.18
N GLY A 25 27.76 14.90 8.21
CA GLY A 25 26.52 14.45 7.57
C GLY A 25 25.24 15.02 8.20
N ALA A 26 25.30 15.52 9.44
CA ALA A 26 24.19 16.24 10.06
C ALA A 26 24.17 17.73 9.68
N GLU A 27 25.31 18.29 9.29
CA GLU A 27 25.45 19.68 8.83
C GLU A 27 25.08 19.83 7.34
N GLU A 28 25.32 18.78 6.54
CA GLU A 28 24.97 18.75 5.12
C GLU A 28 23.48 18.39 4.91
N SER A 29 22.79 19.17 4.07
CA SER A 29 21.39 18.88 3.75
C SER A 29 21.27 17.71 2.77
N GLY A 30 20.34 16.80 3.04
CA GLY A 30 20.10 15.59 2.25
C GLY A 30 20.88 14.36 2.73
N HIS A 31 20.80 13.28 1.98
CA HIS A 31 21.51 12.02 2.26
C HIS A 31 22.11 11.45 0.97
N PRO A 32 23.26 10.74 1.03
CA PRO A 32 23.91 10.18 -0.14
C PRO A 32 23.12 8.99 -0.73
N LEU A 33 23.02 8.97 -2.06
CA LEU A 33 22.63 7.81 -2.86
C LEU A 33 23.90 7.19 -3.46
N LEU A 34 24.27 5.99 -3.03
CA LEU A 34 25.31 5.20 -3.67
C LEU A 34 24.69 4.34 -4.77
N TYR A 35 25.13 4.52 -6.01
CA TYR A 35 24.81 3.65 -7.13
C TYR A 35 25.99 2.73 -7.42
N VAL A 36 25.74 1.43 -7.44
CA VAL A 36 26.76 0.39 -7.53
C VAL A 36 26.58 -0.37 -8.84
N GLU A 37 27.61 -0.34 -9.67
CA GLU A 37 27.62 -1.03 -10.95
C GLU A 37 28.67 -2.13 -10.97
N GLN A 38 28.28 -3.35 -11.35
CA GLN A 38 29.22 -4.43 -11.62
C GLN A 38 29.75 -4.30 -13.05
N LYS A 39 31.08 -4.16 -13.20
CA LYS A 39 31.74 -4.19 -14.50
C LYS A 39 32.12 -5.63 -14.90
N PRO A 40 32.30 -5.92 -16.21
CA PRO A 40 32.52 -7.28 -16.70
C PRO A 40 33.75 -8.01 -16.15
N ASP A 41 34.71 -7.27 -15.60
CA ASP A 41 35.96 -7.76 -15.01
C ASP A 41 35.82 -8.10 -13.50
N GLY A 42 34.60 -8.15 -12.97
CA GLY A 42 34.35 -8.40 -11.54
C GLY A 42 34.67 -7.20 -10.64
N VAL A 43 34.89 -6.03 -11.25
CA VAL A 43 35.16 -4.78 -10.55
C VAL A 43 33.85 -4.04 -10.31
N PHE A 44 33.66 -3.55 -9.10
CA PHE A 44 32.47 -2.77 -8.74
C PHE A 44 32.82 -1.28 -8.74
N CYS A 45 32.07 -0.51 -9.51
CA CYS A 45 32.15 0.94 -9.51
C CYS A 45 31.05 1.48 -8.60
N VAL A 46 31.44 2.18 -7.54
CA VAL A 46 30.51 2.85 -6.62
C VAL A 46 30.56 4.34 -6.91
N THR A 47 29.45 4.92 -7.32
CA THR A 47 29.32 6.36 -7.57
C THR A 47 28.30 6.96 -6.61
N GLN A 48 28.63 8.10 -6.00
CA GLN A 48 27.71 8.80 -5.10
C GLN A 48 27.00 9.95 -5.80
N TYR A 49 25.70 10.02 -5.54
CA TYR A 49 24.79 11.05 -6.03
C TYR A 49 24.04 11.68 -4.87
N GLN A 50 23.50 12.87 -5.11
CA GLN A 50 22.50 13.46 -4.25
C GLN A 50 21.20 12.65 -4.37
N MET A 51 20.54 12.36 -3.25
CA MET A 51 19.25 11.67 -3.28
C MET A 51 18.23 12.46 -4.13
N PRO A 52 17.59 11.82 -5.12
CA PRO A 52 16.53 12.44 -5.90
C PRO A 52 15.37 12.95 -5.04
N ASP A 53 14.73 14.03 -5.48
CA ASP A 53 13.52 14.57 -4.88
C ASP A 53 12.38 14.68 -5.91
N LEU A 54 11.26 15.30 -5.53
CA LEU A 54 10.10 15.44 -6.42
C LEU A 54 10.33 16.41 -7.60
N ARG A 55 11.42 17.19 -7.59
CA ARG A 55 11.76 18.20 -8.59
C ARG A 55 12.90 17.78 -9.50
N GLN A 56 13.76 16.87 -9.04
CA GLN A 56 14.92 16.39 -9.78
C GLN A 56 15.16 14.88 -9.58
N GLY A 57 15.49 14.19 -10.67
CA GLY A 57 15.78 12.77 -10.67
C GLY A 57 15.23 12.03 -11.89
N ILE A 58 15.19 10.70 -11.78
CA ILE A 58 14.85 9.78 -12.87
C ILE A 58 13.40 9.96 -13.32
N LEU A 59 12.43 9.98 -12.39
CA LEU A 59 11.03 10.24 -12.72
C LEU A 59 10.84 11.59 -13.43
N GLN A 60 11.51 12.65 -12.96
CA GLN A 60 11.39 13.96 -13.61
C GLN A 60 12.04 13.97 -14.99
N ALA A 61 13.15 13.25 -15.19
CA ALA A 61 13.77 13.10 -16.49
C ALA A 61 12.84 12.36 -17.48
N TYR A 62 12.16 11.31 -17.00
CA TYR A 62 11.12 10.61 -17.75
C TYR A 62 9.97 11.55 -18.15
N VAL A 63 9.42 12.33 -17.21
CA VAL A 63 8.32 13.27 -17.48
C VAL A 63 8.71 14.32 -18.53
N LYS A 64 9.90 14.92 -18.41
CA LYS A 64 10.40 15.88 -19.40
C LYS A 64 10.52 15.27 -20.80
N LEU A 65 10.91 13.99 -20.88
CA LEU A 65 10.98 13.28 -22.14
C LEU A 65 9.59 13.04 -22.75
N GLN A 66 8.61 12.67 -21.93
CA GLN A 66 7.23 12.45 -22.38
C GLN A 66 6.56 13.73 -22.87
N GLN A 67 6.72 14.84 -22.15
CA GLN A 67 6.08 16.12 -22.48
C GLN A 67 6.76 16.85 -23.66
N GLY A 68 8.04 16.55 -23.93
CA GLY A 68 8.81 17.20 -25.00
C GLY A 68 9.36 18.57 -24.59
N LYS A 69 10.18 19.18 -25.46
CA LYS A 69 10.92 20.43 -25.14
C LYS A 69 10.04 21.69 -25.02
N GLU A 70 8.78 21.65 -25.44
CA GLU A 70 7.95 22.85 -25.63
C GLU A 70 6.92 23.13 -24.53
N THR A 71 6.78 22.30 -23.50
CA THR A 71 5.76 22.52 -22.48
C THR A 71 6.23 23.40 -21.33
N THR A 72 5.34 24.31 -20.94
CA THR A 72 5.40 25.17 -19.75
C THR A 72 5.76 24.39 -18.48
N ASN A 73 6.25 25.07 -17.44
CA ASN A 73 6.60 24.47 -16.13
C ASN A 73 5.45 23.70 -15.42
N ALA A 74 4.26 23.63 -16.01
CA ALA A 74 3.11 22.90 -15.50
C ALA A 74 3.08 21.47 -16.05
N MET A 75 3.15 20.50 -15.14
CA MET A 75 3.04 19.08 -15.43
C MET A 75 1.63 18.73 -15.95
N ASP A 76 1.54 18.31 -17.21
CA ASP A 76 0.32 17.80 -17.84
C ASP A 76 0.14 16.31 -17.53
N LEU A 77 -0.91 15.97 -16.77
CA LEU A 77 -1.27 14.60 -16.39
C LEU A 77 -2.13 13.90 -17.45
N MET A 78 -2.64 14.63 -18.44
CA MET A 78 -3.50 14.10 -19.50
C MET A 78 -2.74 13.92 -20.82
N ALA A 79 -1.46 14.32 -20.85
CA ALA A 79 -0.62 14.15 -22.02
C ALA A 79 -0.49 12.65 -22.36
N PRO A 80 -0.70 12.26 -23.63
CA PRO A 80 -0.55 10.86 -24.03
C PRO A 80 0.91 10.43 -23.90
N ARG A 81 1.13 9.19 -23.43
CA ARG A 81 2.48 8.60 -23.41
C ARG A 81 3.03 8.51 -24.82
N ARG A 82 4.23 9.06 -25.01
CA ARG A 82 5.00 9.01 -26.26
C ARG A 82 5.96 7.84 -26.32
N MET A 83 6.46 7.38 -25.17
CA MET A 83 7.44 6.29 -25.09
C MET A 83 7.04 5.24 -24.04
N ARG A 84 7.13 3.96 -24.42
CA ARG A 84 6.89 2.80 -23.52
C ARG A 84 8.15 2.29 -22.82
N VAL A 85 9.32 2.64 -23.32
CA VAL A 85 10.61 2.23 -22.74
C VAL A 85 11.41 3.47 -22.44
N PHE A 86 11.94 3.56 -21.23
CA PHE A 86 12.78 4.67 -20.79
C PHE A 86 14.18 4.18 -20.43
N ASN A 87 15.14 4.43 -21.31
CA ASN A 87 16.56 4.14 -21.03
C ASN A 87 17.22 5.35 -20.41
N TRP A 88 17.92 5.18 -19.29
CA TRP A 88 18.62 6.27 -18.63
C TRP A 88 20.04 5.89 -18.22
N ASN A 89 20.84 6.92 -17.93
CA ASN A 89 22.19 6.79 -17.43
C ASN A 89 22.31 7.69 -16.19
N ALA A 90 22.78 7.13 -15.08
CA ALA A 90 22.90 7.81 -13.80
C ALA A 90 23.63 9.16 -13.92
N GLU A 91 24.75 9.21 -14.67
CA GLU A 91 25.54 10.44 -14.88
C GLU A 91 24.78 11.57 -15.57
N ARG A 92 23.72 11.23 -16.32
CA ARG A 92 22.92 12.22 -17.06
C ARG A 92 21.72 12.73 -16.27
N VAL A 93 21.20 11.92 -15.35
CA VAL A 93 19.91 12.19 -14.67
C VAL A 93 20.06 12.45 -13.18
N LEU A 94 21.16 12.03 -12.57
CA LEU A 94 21.48 12.24 -11.17
C LEU A 94 22.61 13.25 -11.01
N GLN A 95 22.56 14.01 -9.93
CA GLN A 95 23.60 14.98 -9.59
C GLN A 95 24.66 14.32 -8.72
N ARG A 96 25.92 14.32 -9.16
CA ARG A 96 27.04 13.81 -8.35
C ARG A 96 27.18 14.57 -7.04
N SER A 97 27.59 13.86 -6.00
CA SER A 97 27.85 14.41 -4.66
C SER A 97 29.23 13.98 -4.15
N ASN A 98 29.65 14.50 -3.00
CA ASN A 98 30.93 14.19 -2.35
C ASN A 98 30.76 14.09 -0.82
N TYR A 99 29.73 13.36 -0.37
CA TYR A 99 29.54 13.07 1.05
C TYR A 99 30.67 12.18 1.56
N ASN A 100 30.98 12.30 2.86
CA ASN A 100 31.84 11.35 3.56
C ASN A 100 31.01 10.15 4.01
N VAL A 101 31.10 9.05 3.28
CA VAL A 101 30.26 7.87 3.49
C VAL A 101 31.01 6.79 4.24
N HIS A 102 30.40 6.28 5.30
CA HIS A 102 30.91 5.14 6.07
C HIS A 102 29.84 4.06 6.12
N ALA A 103 30.19 2.86 5.67
CA ALA A 103 29.29 1.71 5.65
C ALA A 103 30.06 0.40 5.80
N LYS A 104 29.39 -0.66 6.25
CA LYS A 104 29.93 -2.01 6.15
C LYS A 104 29.61 -2.60 4.79
N ILE A 105 30.58 -3.30 4.21
CA ILE A 105 30.39 -4.10 2.99
C ILE A 105 30.74 -5.55 3.28
N VAL A 106 30.08 -6.46 2.59
CA VAL A 106 30.33 -7.91 2.66
C VAL A 106 30.41 -8.47 1.25
N GLU A 107 31.21 -9.52 1.08
CA GLU A 107 31.24 -10.30 -0.15
C GLU A 107 30.34 -11.52 0.01
N LEU A 108 29.44 -11.72 -0.94
CA LEU A 108 28.51 -12.85 -0.98
C LEU A 108 29.04 -13.91 -1.95
N GLU A 109 28.94 -15.17 -1.53
CA GLU A 109 29.28 -16.37 -2.30
C GLU A 109 28.21 -17.43 -2.04
N GLU A 110 28.08 -18.44 -2.90
CA GLU A 110 27.00 -19.45 -2.82
C GLU A 110 26.95 -20.19 -1.47
N THR A 111 28.09 -20.24 -0.77
CA THR A 111 28.22 -20.87 0.54
C THR A 111 27.93 -19.93 1.72
N GLY A 112 27.68 -18.63 1.49
CA GLY A 112 27.27 -17.67 2.51
C GLY A 112 27.90 -16.28 2.42
N CYS A 113 27.85 -15.54 3.53
CA CYS A 113 28.42 -14.20 3.66
C CYS A 113 29.89 -14.29 4.11
N PHE A 114 30.81 -13.77 3.30
CA PHE A 114 32.24 -13.76 3.57
C PHE A 114 32.76 -12.34 3.80
N PHE A 115 33.57 -12.18 4.85
CA PHE A 115 34.44 -11.03 5.06
C PHE A 115 33.75 -9.66 5.09
N GLY A 116 33.20 -9.28 6.26
CA GLY A 116 32.72 -7.93 6.48
C GLY A 116 33.87 -6.94 6.70
N ARG A 117 33.94 -5.85 5.93
CA ARG A 117 34.90 -4.76 6.15
C ARG A 117 34.23 -3.39 6.14
N THR A 118 34.86 -2.43 6.83
CA THR A 118 34.46 -1.03 6.78
C THR A 118 34.86 -0.43 5.43
N PHE A 119 33.91 0.25 4.79
CA PHE A 119 34.09 1.01 3.55
C PHE A 119 33.92 2.49 3.86
N CYS A 120 34.95 3.27 3.51
CA CYS A 120 35.01 4.70 3.71
C CYS A 120 35.19 5.36 2.35
N MET A 121 34.15 6.05 1.87
CA MET A 121 34.17 6.74 0.58
C MET A 121 34.18 8.24 0.79
N ARG A 122 35.17 8.92 0.21
CA ARG A 122 35.34 10.39 0.29
C ARG A 122 35.25 11.06 -1.08
N SER A 123 35.42 10.29 -2.15
CA SER A 123 35.40 10.78 -3.53
C SER A 123 34.02 10.56 -4.16
N SER A 124 33.65 11.31 -5.21
CA SER A 124 32.37 11.09 -5.93
C SER A 124 32.24 9.69 -6.52
N GLN A 125 33.35 8.99 -6.72
CA GLN A 125 33.40 7.66 -7.30
C GLN A 125 34.58 6.88 -6.74
N GLU A 126 34.37 5.60 -6.46
CA GLU A 126 35.38 4.66 -6.00
C GLU A 126 35.23 3.30 -6.67
N ILE A 127 36.32 2.55 -6.71
CA ILE A 127 36.38 1.22 -7.31
C ILE A 127 36.67 0.20 -6.22
N ILE A 128 35.82 -0.83 -6.12
CA ILE A 128 36.00 -1.95 -5.20
C ILE A 128 36.29 -3.20 -6.03
N LYS A 129 37.42 -3.86 -5.72
CA LYS A 129 37.77 -5.16 -6.28
C LYS A 129 37.30 -6.26 -5.34
N CYS A 130 36.69 -7.28 -5.92
CA CYS A 130 36.30 -8.50 -5.22
C CYS A 130 36.96 -9.72 -5.83
N PHE A 131 36.92 -10.82 -5.08
CA PHE A 131 37.34 -12.10 -5.61
C PHE A 131 36.42 -12.51 -6.77
N PRO A 132 36.95 -13.26 -7.76
CA PRO A 132 36.15 -13.80 -8.85
C PRO A 132 34.90 -14.50 -8.33
N ASP A 133 33.80 -14.38 -9.09
CA ASP A 133 32.49 -14.99 -8.82
C ASP A 133 31.74 -14.50 -7.56
N ARG A 134 32.34 -13.63 -6.74
CA ARG A 134 31.68 -13.01 -5.59
C ARG A 134 30.92 -11.74 -5.92
N LEU A 135 29.93 -11.44 -5.08
CA LEU A 135 29.05 -10.29 -5.20
C LEU A 135 29.26 -9.34 -4.01
N ILE A 136 29.33 -8.03 -4.25
CA ILE A 136 29.41 -7.06 -3.14
C ILE A 136 28.01 -6.68 -2.70
N TYR A 137 27.77 -6.77 -1.39
CA TYR A 137 26.64 -6.13 -0.75
C TYR A 137 27.11 -5.03 0.21
N LEU A 138 26.76 -3.79 -0.14
CA LEU A 138 27.00 -2.57 0.63
C LEU A 138 25.89 -2.31 1.64
N ASN A 139 26.28 -1.59 2.69
CA ASN A 139 25.43 -1.22 3.82
C ASN A 139 24.88 -2.43 4.58
N TYR A 140 25.74 -3.44 4.78
CA TYR A 140 25.45 -4.63 5.57
C TYR A 140 25.00 -4.23 6.98
N HIS A 141 23.91 -4.85 7.47
CA HIS A 141 23.16 -4.50 8.66
C HIS A 141 22.62 -3.04 8.71
N GLY A 142 22.57 -2.33 7.58
CA GLY A 142 22.10 -0.95 7.55
C GLY A 142 22.94 0.01 8.40
N THR A 143 24.24 -0.25 8.54
CA THR A 143 25.15 0.54 9.41
C THR A 143 25.33 2.00 9.00
N GLY A 144 25.14 2.34 7.72
CA GLY A 144 25.34 3.67 7.17
C GLY A 144 24.04 4.44 6.99
N VAL A 145 24.10 5.77 7.18
CA VAL A 145 23.02 6.70 6.84
C VAL A 145 23.08 7.04 5.37
N LEU A 146 22.72 6.06 4.55
CA LEU A 146 22.79 6.18 3.11
C LEU A 146 21.67 5.39 2.45
N ARG A 147 21.52 5.64 1.16
CA ARG A 147 20.68 4.88 0.25
C ARG A 147 21.59 4.17 -0.73
N CYS A 148 21.44 2.85 -0.87
CA CYS A 148 22.26 2.07 -1.80
C CYS A 148 21.36 1.47 -2.87
N ASP A 149 21.69 1.74 -4.11
CA ASP A 149 21.05 1.20 -5.29
C ASP A 149 22.09 0.47 -6.14
N TYR A 150 21.66 -0.59 -6.82
CA TYR A 150 22.51 -1.37 -7.70
C TYR A 150 21.96 -1.32 -9.12
N ASP A 151 22.78 -1.62 -10.11
CA ASP A 151 22.28 -1.95 -11.44
C ASP A 151 21.33 -3.18 -11.38
N THR A 152 20.51 -3.33 -12.41
CA THR A 152 19.42 -4.33 -12.42
C THR A 152 19.97 -5.76 -12.32
N ALA A 153 21.02 -6.08 -13.07
CA ALA A 153 21.63 -7.41 -13.03
C ALA A 153 22.18 -7.74 -11.62
N THR A 154 22.83 -6.79 -10.97
CA THR A 154 23.40 -6.94 -9.63
C THR A 154 22.31 -7.11 -8.59
N TRP A 155 21.20 -6.35 -8.66
CA TRP A 155 20.06 -6.55 -7.76
C TRP A 155 19.49 -7.97 -7.84
N ARG A 156 19.33 -8.52 -9.04
CA ARG A 156 18.80 -9.88 -9.23
C ARG A 156 19.73 -10.94 -8.63
N ARG A 157 21.04 -10.77 -8.79
CA ARG A 157 22.02 -11.62 -8.10
C ARG A 157 21.92 -11.48 -6.57
N ILE A 158 21.75 -10.28 -6.03
CA ILE A 158 21.58 -10.09 -4.57
C ILE A 158 20.35 -10.86 -4.05
N PHE A 159 19.26 -10.91 -4.82
CA PHE A 159 18.05 -11.62 -4.42
C PHE A 159 18.30 -13.13 -4.24
N GLU A 160 19.16 -13.74 -5.05
CA GLU A 160 19.55 -15.15 -4.94
C GLU A 160 20.24 -15.45 -3.60
N PHE A 161 20.95 -14.47 -3.03
CA PHE A 161 21.66 -14.61 -1.75
C PHE A 161 20.82 -14.28 -0.51
N ALA A 162 19.56 -13.88 -0.66
CA ALA A 162 18.74 -13.50 0.48
C ALA A 162 18.57 -14.56 1.59
N PRO A 163 18.60 -15.89 1.33
CA PRO A 163 18.64 -16.90 2.40
C PRO A 163 19.87 -16.79 3.32
N PHE A 164 20.98 -16.23 2.84
CA PHE A 164 22.22 -16.06 3.59
C PHE A 164 22.36 -14.68 4.23
N LEU A 165 21.48 -13.74 3.87
CA LEU A 165 21.43 -12.42 4.46
C LEU A 165 20.69 -12.43 5.80
N SER A 166 21.05 -11.51 6.69
CA SER A 166 20.34 -11.36 7.95
C SER A 166 18.91 -10.86 7.72
N SER A 167 18.01 -11.09 8.67
CA SER A 167 16.66 -10.50 8.62
C SER A 167 16.69 -8.97 8.55
N GLN A 168 17.72 -8.34 9.12
CA GLN A 168 17.96 -6.89 9.08
C GLN A 168 18.33 -6.43 7.66
N ASP A 169 19.11 -7.20 6.92
CA ASP A 169 19.45 -6.89 5.54
C ASP A 169 18.26 -7.07 4.61
N CYS A 170 17.50 -8.16 4.80
CA CYS A 170 16.29 -8.40 4.03
C CYS A 170 15.26 -7.27 4.21
N ILE A 171 15.08 -6.73 5.42
CA ILE A 171 14.23 -5.55 5.62
C ILE A 171 14.84 -4.27 5.02
N VAL A 172 16.17 -4.09 5.06
CA VAL A 172 16.85 -2.94 4.42
C VAL A 172 16.64 -2.96 2.90
N ILE A 173 16.80 -4.12 2.25
CA ILE A 173 16.51 -4.31 0.82
C ILE A 173 15.05 -3.98 0.54
N THR A 174 14.12 -4.58 1.30
CA THR A 174 12.67 -4.34 1.16
C THR A 174 12.34 -2.85 1.26
N MET A 175 12.83 -2.16 2.30
CA MET A 175 12.63 -0.73 2.50
C MET A 175 13.24 0.11 1.39
N THR A 176 14.36 -0.33 0.83
CA THR A 176 15.05 0.34 -0.27
C THR A 176 14.20 0.29 -1.53
N LEU A 177 13.74 -0.90 -1.94
CA LEU A 177 12.89 -1.07 -3.13
C LEU A 177 11.57 -0.27 -3.03
N PHE A 178 10.89 -0.28 -1.89
CA PHE A 178 9.67 0.51 -1.71
C PHE A 178 9.91 2.04 -1.72
N ARG A 179 11.05 2.50 -1.18
CA ARG A 179 11.41 3.92 -1.16
C ARG A 179 11.94 4.41 -2.50
N PHE A 180 12.56 3.52 -3.27
CA PHE A 180 13.09 3.82 -4.60
C PHE A 180 12.06 3.72 -5.70
N ARG A 181 10.78 3.56 -5.40
CA ARG A 181 9.72 3.52 -6.42
C ARG A 181 9.80 4.64 -7.47
N ASN A 182 10.18 5.86 -7.08
CA ASN A 182 10.33 7.01 -8.00
C ASN A 182 11.69 7.07 -8.72
N ILE A 183 12.60 6.15 -8.41
CA ILE A 183 13.97 5.99 -8.94
C ILE A 183 14.06 4.73 -9.81
N HIS A 184 13.33 3.68 -9.43
CA HIS A 184 13.21 2.41 -10.14
C HIS A 184 12.20 2.53 -11.28
N ILE A 185 12.55 3.37 -12.24
CA ILE A 185 11.83 3.61 -13.49
C ILE A 185 12.83 3.41 -14.61
N GLY A 186 12.42 2.79 -15.72
CA GLY A 186 13.29 2.60 -16.86
C GLY A 186 14.24 1.42 -16.75
N GLN A 187 15.02 1.26 -17.81
CA GLN A 187 16.05 0.25 -17.98
C GLN A 187 17.42 0.93 -17.85
N ASP A 188 18.35 0.23 -17.20
CA ASP A 188 19.76 0.56 -17.23
C ASP A 188 20.48 -0.27 -18.32
N ALA A 189 21.81 -0.12 -18.44
CA ALA A 189 22.57 -0.77 -19.50
C ALA A 189 22.83 -2.27 -19.26
N THR A 190 22.47 -2.82 -18.09
CA THR A 190 22.91 -4.15 -17.65
C THR A 190 21.89 -5.25 -17.90
N ASP A 191 20.60 -4.92 -17.89
CA ASP A 191 19.50 -5.86 -18.12
C ASP A 191 18.38 -5.14 -18.92
N ARG A 192 17.61 -5.90 -19.69
CA ARG A 192 16.42 -5.41 -20.40
C ARG A 192 15.18 -5.38 -19.50
N MET A 193 15.28 -5.89 -18.28
CA MET A 193 14.23 -5.79 -17.27
C MET A 193 14.05 -4.33 -16.83
N ASP A 194 12.81 -3.88 -16.73
CA ASP A 194 12.50 -2.57 -16.18
C ASP A 194 12.68 -2.56 -14.66
N ARG A 195 13.33 -1.52 -14.14
CA ARG A 195 13.70 -1.45 -12.72
C ARG A 195 12.49 -1.45 -11.78
N CYS A 196 11.32 -1.00 -12.24
CA CYS A 196 10.09 -1.05 -11.44
C CYS A 196 9.64 -2.48 -11.10
N GLU A 197 10.04 -3.47 -11.92
CA GLU A 197 9.72 -4.89 -11.73
C GLU A 197 10.54 -5.53 -10.59
N LEU A 198 11.68 -4.94 -10.20
CA LEU A 198 12.55 -5.45 -9.14
C LEU A 198 11.81 -5.62 -7.81
N LEU A 199 10.92 -4.68 -7.48
CA LEU A 199 10.08 -4.77 -6.29
C LEU A 199 9.18 -6.00 -6.32
N LEU A 200 8.54 -6.29 -7.46
CA LEU A 200 7.66 -7.44 -7.59
C LEU A 200 8.45 -8.74 -7.50
N GLU A 201 9.58 -8.83 -8.19
CA GLU A 201 10.45 -10.01 -8.16
C GLU A 201 10.97 -10.30 -6.73
N TRP A 202 11.44 -9.26 -6.03
CA TRP A 202 11.86 -9.38 -4.63
C TRP A 202 10.74 -9.88 -3.73
N LEU A 203 9.54 -9.29 -3.83
CA LEU A 203 8.41 -9.68 -3.00
C LEU A 203 7.96 -11.11 -3.26
N MET A 204 7.95 -11.56 -4.52
CA MET A 204 7.65 -12.95 -4.87
C MET A 204 8.65 -13.91 -4.21
N PHE A 205 9.93 -13.54 -4.20
CA PHE A 205 10.99 -14.35 -3.63
C PHE A 205 10.92 -14.39 -2.10
N ILE A 206 11.00 -13.22 -1.44
CA ILE A 206 11.18 -13.14 0.00
C ILE A 206 9.98 -13.69 0.78
N THR A 207 8.76 -13.49 0.28
CA THR A 207 7.53 -13.98 0.93
C THR A 207 7.40 -15.50 0.87
N GLN A 208 8.03 -16.15 -0.10
CA GLN A 208 8.11 -17.62 -0.19
C GLN A 208 9.24 -18.20 0.66
N SER A 209 10.18 -17.37 1.13
CA SER A 209 11.31 -17.81 1.95
C SER A 209 10.90 -18.08 3.41
N SER A 210 11.67 -18.93 4.09
CA SER A 210 11.52 -19.17 5.54
C SER A 210 12.11 -18.07 6.43
N VAL A 211 12.73 -17.04 5.85
CA VAL A 211 13.49 -16.00 6.56
C VAL A 211 12.61 -14.82 7.01
N MET A 212 11.34 -14.82 6.61
CA MET A 212 10.38 -13.77 6.93
C MET A 212 10.06 -13.66 8.42
N THR A 213 10.23 -12.46 8.96
CA THR A 213 9.88 -12.08 10.34
C THR A 213 8.54 -11.34 10.38
N ALA A 214 7.92 -11.29 11.57
CA ALA A 214 6.66 -10.57 11.78
C ALA A 214 6.74 -9.07 11.41
N SER A 215 7.86 -8.41 11.69
CA SER A 215 8.06 -7.00 11.34
C SER A 215 8.17 -6.78 9.83
N GLN A 216 8.77 -7.73 9.09
CA GLN A 216 8.78 -7.69 7.63
C GLN A 216 7.38 -7.87 7.04
N TRP A 217 6.59 -8.82 7.55
CA TRP A 217 5.19 -8.98 7.12
C TRP A 217 4.38 -7.71 7.34
N SER A 218 4.52 -7.10 8.53
CA SER A 218 3.86 -5.83 8.86
C SER A 218 4.25 -4.71 7.89
N TYR A 219 5.56 -4.53 7.65
CA TYR A 219 6.04 -3.50 6.74
C TYR A 219 5.59 -3.71 5.29
N ILE A 220 5.74 -4.93 4.77
CA ILE A 220 5.31 -5.27 3.40
C ILE A 220 3.83 -5.02 3.23
N THR A 221 3.00 -5.48 4.18
CA THR A 221 1.54 -5.33 4.12
C THR A 221 1.13 -3.87 4.08
N HIS A 222 1.77 -3.03 4.91
CA HIS A 222 1.51 -1.60 4.92
C HIS A 222 1.89 -0.91 3.60
N GLN A 223 3.03 -1.26 3.00
CA GLN A 223 3.43 -0.66 1.74
C GLN A 223 2.60 -1.18 0.55
N ILE A 224 2.26 -2.47 0.56
CA ILE A 224 1.44 -3.11 -0.49
C ILE A 224 0.04 -2.54 -0.48
N GLU A 225 -0.55 -2.30 0.69
CA GLU A 225 -1.83 -1.61 0.79
C GLU A 225 -1.79 -0.30 -0.03
N TYR A 226 -0.79 0.55 0.18
CA TYR A 226 -0.69 1.82 -0.55
C TYR A 226 -0.54 1.65 -2.06
N ILE A 227 0.31 0.73 -2.51
CA ILE A 227 0.46 0.44 -3.95
C ILE A 227 -0.85 -0.06 -4.54
N PHE A 228 -1.56 -0.92 -3.81
CA PHE A 228 -2.84 -1.45 -4.25
C PHE A 228 -3.87 -0.33 -4.48
N TYR A 229 -4.02 0.62 -3.55
CA TYR A 229 -4.89 1.79 -3.80
C TYR A 229 -4.52 2.55 -5.08
N MET A 230 -3.23 2.70 -5.36
CA MET A 230 -2.73 3.40 -6.53
C MET A 230 -2.86 2.63 -7.85
N VAL A 231 -2.91 1.29 -7.83
CA VAL A 231 -3.02 0.46 -9.05
C VAL A 231 -4.47 0.25 -9.48
N ARG A 232 -5.43 0.40 -8.56
CA ARG A 232 -6.83 -0.02 -8.78
C ARG A 232 -7.47 0.44 -10.08
N ASP A 233 -7.29 1.70 -10.43
CA ASP A 233 -7.97 2.30 -11.58
C ASP A 233 -7.20 2.05 -12.91
N TYR A 234 -6.18 1.18 -12.89
CA TYR A 234 -5.36 0.82 -14.04
C TYR A 234 -5.68 -0.60 -14.55
N PRO A 235 -5.43 -0.88 -15.85
CA PRO A 235 -5.77 -2.18 -16.46
C PRO A 235 -5.12 -3.40 -15.80
N CYS A 236 -3.94 -3.24 -15.19
CA CYS A 236 -3.20 -4.34 -14.56
C CYS A 236 -3.76 -4.75 -13.18
N TRP A 237 -4.81 -4.07 -12.70
CA TRP A 237 -5.39 -4.26 -11.38
C TRP A 237 -5.68 -5.72 -11.02
N GLU A 238 -6.37 -6.45 -11.89
CA GLU A 238 -6.77 -7.84 -11.58
C GLU A 238 -5.56 -8.75 -11.38
N LEU A 239 -4.53 -8.58 -12.21
CA LEU A 239 -3.28 -9.34 -12.08
C LEU A 239 -2.52 -8.93 -10.83
N PHE A 240 -2.46 -7.64 -10.54
CA PHE A 240 -1.82 -7.12 -9.33
C PHE A 240 -2.53 -7.62 -8.06
N SER A 241 -3.86 -7.68 -8.05
CA SER A 241 -4.65 -8.25 -6.97
C SER A 241 -4.32 -9.73 -6.73
N LYS A 242 -4.32 -10.54 -7.81
CA LYS A 242 -3.90 -11.95 -7.74
C LYS A 242 -2.47 -12.10 -7.21
N PHE A 243 -1.58 -11.20 -7.61
CA PHE A 243 -0.21 -11.15 -7.10
C PHE A 243 -0.18 -10.89 -5.60
N VAL A 244 -0.88 -9.87 -5.10
CA VAL A 244 -0.95 -9.57 -3.66
C VAL A 244 -1.50 -10.76 -2.87
N CYS A 245 -2.58 -11.40 -3.32
CA CYS A 245 -3.10 -12.63 -2.69
C CYS A 245 -2.04 -13.75 -2.65
N SER A 246 -1.25 -13.89 -3.72
CA SER A 246 -0.21 -14.92 -3.80
C SER A 246 0.93 -14.73 -2.80
N LEU A 247 1.24 -13.47 -2.42
CA LEU A 247 2.27 -13.17 -1.42
C LEU A 247 1.96 -13.77 -0.05
N TYR A 248 0.67 -13.85 0.31
CA TYR A 248 0.23 -14.34 1.61
C TYR A 248 -0.13 -15.84 1.62
N THR A 249 -0.03 -16.52 0.49
CA THR A 249 -0.31 -17.97 0.37
C THR A 249 0.44 -18.82 1.41
N PRO A 250 1.72 -18.56 1.74
CA PRO A 250 2.42 -19.33 2.78
C PRO A 250 1.78 -19.24 4.16
N LEU A 251 1.20 -18.09 4.52
CA LEU A 251 0.52 -17.89 5.81
C LEU A 251 -0.87 -18.51 5.81
N ILE A 252 -1.59 -18.41 4.68
CA ILE A 252 -2.89 -19.07 4.47
C ILE A 252 -2.73 -20.59 4.65
N ARG A 253 -1.76 -21.21 3.97
CA ARG A 253 -1.53 -22.66 4.01
C ARG A 253 -1.17 -23.19 5.41
N ARG A 254 -0.60 -22.34 6.26
CA ARG A 254 -0.26 -22.67 7.65
C ARG A 254 -1.40 -22.41 8.64
N GLY A 255 -2.54 -21.89 8.18
CA GLY A 255 -3.66 -21.51 9.04
C GLY A 255 -3.36 -20.32 9.94
N SER A 256 -2.35 -19.50 9.62
CA SER A 256 -1.93 -18.36 10.46
C SER A 256 -2.78 -17.11 10.24
N LEU A 257 -3.63 -17.09 9.21
CA LEU A 257 -4.53 -15.99 8.90
C LEU A 257 -5.97 -16.42 9.17
N SER A 258 -6.55 -15.89 10.24
CA SER A 258 -7.95 -16.10 10.61
C SER A 258 -8.44 -14.92 11.44
N PHE A 259 -9.73 -14.60 11.32
CA PHE A 259 -10.40 -13.65 12.21
C PHE A 259 -10.44 -14.14 13.66
N ALA A 260 -10.42 -15.45 13.89
CA ALA A 260 -10.37 -16.10 15.21
C ALA A 260 -8.95 -16.35 15.76
N ALA A 261 -7.89 -16.00 15.02
CA ALA A 261 -6.51 -16.19 15.48
C ALA A 261 -6.25 -15.43 16.80
N LEU A 262 -5.92 -16.18 17.87
CA LEU A 262 -5.53 -15.64 19.17
C LEU A 262 -4.01 -15.54 19.28
N GLU A 263 -3.50 -14.52 19.99
CA GLU A 263 -2.08 -14.46 20.33
C GLU A 263 -1.76 -15.59 21.32
N GLN A 264 -0.99 -16.58 20.90
CA GLN A 264 -0.47 -17.60 21.81
C GLN A 264 0.63 -16.98 22.66
N ALA A 265 0.34 -16.78 23.95
CA ALA A 265 1.27 -16.15 24.90
C ALA A 265 2.50 -17.00 25.28
N VAL A 266 2.68 -18.19 24.70
CA VAL A 266 3.64 -19.19 25.18
C VAL A 266 4.46 -19.78 24.05
N THR A 267 5.34 -18.97 23.45
CA THR A 267 6.66 -19.40 22.96
C THR A 267 7.55 -18.17 22.75
N PHE A 268 8.22 -17.73 23.82
CA PHE A 268 9.26 -16.69 23.74
C PHE A 268 10.51 -17.17 22.95
N GLU A 269 10.54 -18.44 22.55
CA GLU A 269 11.58 -19.08 21.73
C GLU A 269 11.08 -19.42 20.32
N SER A 270 10.58 -18.44 19.56
CA SER A 270 10.93 -18.22 18.15
C SER A 270 10.18 -16.99 17.63
N ARG A 271 10.87 -16.05 16.97
CA ARG A 271 10.28 -14.85 16.34
C ARG A 271 9.41 -15.18 15.10
N ARG A 272 8.59 -16.22 15.16
CA ARG A 272 7.83 -16.77 14.01
C ARG A 272 6.33 -16.49 14.04
N ASP A 273 5.77 -16.09 15.19
CA ASP A 273 4.35 -15.76 15.30
C ASP A 273 4.08 -14.30 14.91
N ILE A 274 3.06 -14.09 14.07
CA ILE A 274 2.64 -12.78 13.57
C ILE A 274 1.63 -12.19 14.57
N SER A 275 1.79 -10.91 14.92
CA SER A 275 0.87 -10.25 15.86
C SER A 275 -0.56 -10.19 15.33
N ARG A 276 -1.53 -10.14 16.24
CA ARG A 276 -2.95 -10.03 15.87
C ARG A 276 -3.23 -8.82 14.98
N THR A 277 -2.60 -7.68 15.27
CA THR A 277 -2.70 -6.45 14.47
C THR A 277 -2.22 -6.66 13.04
N THR A 278 -1.10 -7.37 12.85
CA THR A 278 -0.58 -7.67 11.51
C THR A 278 -1.47 -8.69 10.79
N VAL A 279 -2.00 -9.69 11.47
CA VAL A 279 -2.99 -10.62 10.88
C VAL A 279 -4.22 -9.86 10.38
N LEU A 280 -4.81 -8.99 11.21
CA LEU A 280 -5.96 -8.17 10.81
C LEU A 280 -5.63 -7.26 9.63
N HIS A 281 -4.44 -6.64 9.61
CA HIS A 281 -4.04 -5.80 8.49
C HIS A 281 -3.87 -6.61 7.19
N ILE A 282 -3.33 -7.82 7.26
CA ILE A 282 -3.27 -8.73 6.10
C ILE A 282 -4.67 -9.09 5.64
N LEU A 283 -5.58 -9.45 6.55
CA LEU A 283 -6.98 -9.75 6.20
C LEU A 283 -7.66 -8.54 5.55
N GLN A 284 -7.38 -7.32 6.01
CA GLN A 284 -7.87 -6.10 5.38
C GLN A 284 -7.38 -5.94 3.94
N VAL A 285 -6.09 -6.20 3.69
CA VAL A 285 -5.51 -6.16 2.34
C VAL A 285 -6.13 -7.26 1.47
N LEU A 286 -6.33 -8.47 2.00
CA LEU A 286 -6.99 -9.57 1.28
C LEU A 286 -8.46 -9.25 0.97
N ALA A 287 -9.16 -8.55 1.86
CA ALA A 287 -10.55 -8.13 1.65
C ALA A 287 -10.67 -7.17 0.47
N ILE A 288 -9.81 -6.14 0.39
CA ILE A 288 -9.80 -5.20 -0.76
C ILE A 288 -9.29 -5.85 -2.05
N CYS A 289 -8.53 -6.94 -1.95
CA CYS A 289 -8.10 -7.75 -3.10
C CYS A 289 -9.19 -8.68 -3.64
N ASN A 290 -10.39 -8.71 -3.05
CA ASN A 290 -11.42 -9.70 -3.37
C ASN A 290 -10.89 -11.14 -3.26
N CYS A 291 -10.10 -11.42 -2.21
CA CYS A 291 -9.58 -12.75 -1.96
C CYS A 291 -10.71 -13.68 -1.49
N PRO A 292 -11.05 -14.75 -2.23
CA PRO A 292 -12.17 -15.62 -1.88
C PRO A 292 -11.91 -16.46 -0.61
N VAL A 293 -10.65 -16.64 -0.22
CA VAL A 293 -10.25 -17.51 0.90
C VAL A 293 -10.82 -17.05 2.24
N ILE A 294 -11.09 -15.76 2.40
CA ILE A 294 -11.58 -15.18 3.67
C ILE A 294 -13.09 -14.91 3.65
N LEU A 295 -13.80 -15.27 2.58
CA LEU A 295 -15.19 -14.87 2.36
C LEU A 295 -16.13 -15.53 3.36
N ASP A 296 -15.99 -16.84 3.57
CA ASP A 296 -16.86 -17.60 4.48
C ASP A 296 -16.68 -17.13 5.92
N GLU A 297 -15.43 -17.00 6.38
CA GLU A 297 -15.12 -16.49 7.72
C GLU A 297 -15.61 -15.04 7.88
N SER A 298 -15.54 -14.22 6.82
CA SER A 298 -16.10 -12.85 6.86
C SER A 298 -17.61 -12.86 7.05
N ARG A 299 -18.34 -13.75 6.37
CA ARG A 299 -19.80 -13.88 6.53
C ARG A 299 -20.16 -14.24 7.97
N GLU A 300 -19.48 -15.22 8.55
CA GLU A 300 -19.67 -15.61 9.95
C GLU A 300 -19.41 -14.44 10.91
N GLN A 301 -18.36 -13.64 10.69
CA GLN A 301 -18.05 -12.49 11.54
C GLN A 301 -19.14 -11.40 11.47
N VAL A 302 -19.67 -11.10 10.29
CA VAL A 302 -20.73 -10.09 10.12
C VAL A 302 -22.03 -10.56 10.74
N GLU A 303 -22.42 -11.81 10.49
CA GLU A 303 -23.62 -12.40 11.09
C GLU A 303 -23.54 -12.42 12.62
N ARG A 304 -22.38 -12.83 13.18
CA ARG A 304 -22.11 -12.80 14.62
C ARG A 304 -22.31 -11.41 15.23
N ALA A 305 -21.88 -10.36 14.53
CA ALA A 305 -22.05 -8.99 14.99
C ALA A 305 -23.51 -8.52 14.88
N LEU A 306 -24.18 -8.78 13.75
CA LEU A 306 -25.55 -8.31 13.52
C LEU A 306 -26.57 -8.89 14.52
N VAL A 307 -26.36 -10.12 15.00
CA VAL A 307 -27.21 -10.74 16.05
C VAL A 307 -27.31 -9.86 17.30
N SER A 308 -26.29 -9.08 17.65
CA SER A 308 -26.32 -8.27 18.87
C SER A 308 -27.26 -7.05 18.77
N ILE A 309 -27.66 -6.63 17.56
CA ILE A 309 -28.56 -5.50 17.32
C ILE A 309 -29.84 -5.89 16.55
N MET A 310 -29.89 -7.13 16.06
CA MET A 310 -31.00 -7.70 15.31
C MET A 310 -31.25 -9.16 15.74
N PRO A 311 -31.90 -9.40 16.90
CA PRO A 311 -32.06 -10.74 17.47
C PRO A 311 -32.77 -11.74 16.56
N GLN A 312 -33.60 -11.26 15.62
CA GLN A 312 -34.29 -12.09 14.64
C GLN A 312 -33.34 -12.87 13.72
N PHE A 313 -32.11 -12.39 13.51
CA PHE A 313 -31.09 -13.15 12.79
C PHE A 313 -30.80 -14.47 13.49
N ALA A 314 -30.86 -14.53 14.84
CA ALA A 314 -30.58 -15.75 15.61
C ALA A 314 -31.51 -16.95 15.30
N ASN A 315 -32.69 -16.73 14.71
CA ASN A 315 -33.60 -17.81 14.36
C ASN A 315 -33.22 -18.50 13.04
N ASP A 316 -32.59 -17.80 12.10
CA ASP A 316 -32.04 -18.40 10.88
C ASP A 316 -30.80 -19.28 11.19
N PHE A 317 -30.08 -18.99 12.30
CA PHE A 317 -28.91 -19.76 12.77
C PHE A 317 -29.24 -21.22 13.16
N ALA A 318 -30.49 -21.52 13.53
CA ALA A 318 -30.85 -22.87 13.98
C ALA A 318 -30.99 -23.90 12.83
N THR A 319 -30.96 -23.44 11.57
CA THR A 319 -31.20 -24.30 10.38
C THR A 319 -29.98 -24.51 9.48
N GLY A 320 -28.87 -23.81 9.73
CA GLY A 320 -27.64 -23.90 8.94
C GLY A 320 -26.56 -24.80 9.58
N THR A 321 -25.96 -25.68 8.80
CA THR A 321 -24.75 -26.43 9.16
C THR A 321 -23.54 -25.50 9.17
N PHE A 322 -23.23 -24.88 10.32
CA PHE A 322 -21.94 -24.21 10.54
C PHE A 322 -21.21 -24.78 11.77
N THR A 323 -19.88 -24.82 11.63
CA THR A 323 -18.94 -25.45 12.57
C THR A 323 -18.86 -24.73 13.91
N THR A 324 -18.61 -25.54 14.94
CA THR A 324 -18.60 -25.30 16.40
C THR A 324 -17.64 -24.23 16.95
N HIS A 325 -17.28 -23.17 16.22
CA HIS A 325 -16.20 -22.25 16.62
C HIS A 325 -16.60 -20.95 17.34
N ASN A 326 -17.88 -20.64 17.55
CA ASN A 326 -18.28 -19.39 18.21
C ASN A 326 -18.94 -19.58 19.58
N SER A 327 -18.14 -19.88 20.61
CA SER A 327 -18.58 -19.80 22.01
C SER A 327 -18.45 -18.39 22.62
N VAL A 328 -17.89 -17.42 21.88
CA VAL A 328 -17.58 -16.06 22.38
C VAL A 328 -18.49 -15.03 21.71
N ALA A 329 -19.29 -14.34 22.53
CA ALA A 329 -20.16 -13.26 22.10
C ALA A 329 -19.35 -12.08 21.53
N PHE A 330 -19.86 -11.46 20.46
CA PHE A 330 -19.27 -10.24 19.89
C PHE A 330 -19.34 -9.09 20.91
N ASN A 331 -18.23 -8.35 21.04
CA ASN A 331 -18.16 -7.16 21.86
C ASN A 331 -17.68 -5.94 21.04
N VAL A 332 -18.57 -4.99 20.79
CA VAL A 332 -18.27 -3.76 20.03
C VAL A 332 -17.20 -2.88 20.67
N PHE A 333 -16.94 -3.03 21.98
CA PHE A 333 -15.88 -2.31 22.70
C PHE A 333 -14.52 -2.99 22.65
N ASN A 334 -14.46 -4.24 22.22
CA ASN A 334 -13.20 -4.90 21.96
C ASN A 334 -12.68 -4.42 20.60
N ASP A 335 -11.60 -3.66 20.59
CA ASP A 335 -11.02 -3.09 19.36
C ASP A 335 -10.65 -4.18 18.33
N SER A 336 -10.22 -5.36 18.78
CA SER A 336 -9.90 -6.50 17.91
C SER A 336 -11.16 -7.05 17.23
N ASP A 337 -12.27 -7.19 17.97
CA ASP A 337 -13.56 -7.63 17.41
C ASP A 337 -14.13 -6.58 16.45
N ALA A 338 -14.12 -5.31 16.84
CA ALA A 338 -14.64 -4.23 16.00
C ALA A 338 -13.86 -4.09 14.69
N VAL A 339 -12.53 -4.20 14.73
CA VAL A 339 -11.69 -4.17 13.52
C VAL A 339 -11.91 -5.41 12.65
N ALA A 340 -11.97 -6.60 13.26
CA ALA A 340 -12.25 -7.85 12.55
C ALA A 340 -13.59 -7.77 11.78
N VAL A 341 -14.65 -7.34 12.45
CA VAL A 341 -15.98 -7.21 11.86
C VAL A 341 -16.00 -6.10 10.80
N SER A 342 -15.33 -4.96 11.01
CA SER A 342 -15.23 -3.91 10.00
C SER A 342 -14.56 -4.41 8.71
N ILE A 343 -13.49 -5.21 8.83
CA ILE A 343 -12.81 -5.84 7.70
C ILE A 343 -13.71 -6.87 7.02
N ALA A 344 -14.42 -7.68 7.79
CA ALA A 344 -15.34 -8.68 7.27
C ALA A 344 -16.51 -8.05 6.48
N MET A 345 -17.12 -6.99 7.03
CA MET A 345 -18.12 -6.17 6.33
C MET A 345 -17.54 -5.65 5.02
N GLN A 346 -16.35 -5.06 5.07
CA GLN A 346 -15.67 -4.55 3.89
C GLN A 346 -15.45 -5.66 2.84
N CYS A 347 -15.01 -6.86 3.25
CA CYS A 347 -14.82 -8.00 2.35
C CYS A 347 -16.11 -8.34 1.59
N LEU A 348 -17.24 -8.47 2.29
CA LEU A 348 -18.53 -8.79 1.65
C LEU A 348 -18.96 -7.70 0.65
N ILE A 349 -18.74 -6.44 0.99
CA ILE A 349 -19.11 -5.31 0.12
C ILE A 349 -18.22 -5.25 -1.14
N GLU A 350 -16.92 -5.49 -1.02
CA GLU A 350 -16.00 -5.49 -2.16
C GLU A 350 -16.30 -6.66 -3.14
N HIS A 351 -16.92 -7.74 -2.64
CA HIS A 351 -17.48 -8.83 -3.46
C HIS A 351 -18.89 -8.53 -4.01
N GLY A 352 -19.44 -7.34 -3.78
CA GLY A 352 -20.73 -6.92 -4.32
C GLY A 352 -21.96 -7.46 -3.58
N ASP A 353 -21.84 -7.87 -2.32
CA ASP A 353 -22.97 -8.35 -1.52
C ASP A 353 -23.94 -7.21 -1.15
N MET A 354 -24.89 -6.95 -2.06
CA MET A 354 -25.90 -5.91 -1.92
C MET A 354 -26.85 -6.17 -0.74
N LYS A 355 -27.14 -7.44 -0.40
CA LYS A 355 -28.01 -7.78 0.73
C LYS A 355 -27.35 -7.35 2.04
N THR A 356 -26.07 -7.68 2.20
CA THR A 356 -25.29 -7.23 3.35
C THR A 356 -25.19 -5.70 3.35
N TRP A 357 -24.88 -5.07 2.21
CA TRP A 357 -24.82 -3.61 2.11
C TRP A 357 -26.10 -2.93 2.58
N TRP A 358 -27.26 -3.39 2.09
CA TRP A 358 -28.56 -2.82 2.44
C TRP A 358 -28.90 -3.01 3.91
N THR A 359 -28.56 -4.16 4.49
CA THR A 359 -28.73 -4.42 5.93
C THR A 359 -27.92 -3.41 6.76
N LEU A 360 -26.66 -3.21 6.40
CA LEU A 360 -25.78 -2.22 7.04
C LEU A 360 -26.28 -0.78 6.85
N ALA A 361 -26.80 -0.46 5.66
CA ALA A 361 -27.43 0.84 5.37
C ALA A 361 -28.64 1.10 6.27
N CYS A 362 -29.49 0.09 6.49
CA CYS A 362 -30.64 0.20 7.39
C CYS A 362 -30.20 0.44 8.84
N VAL A 363 -29.14 -0.23 9.31
CA VAL A 363 -28.58 0.00 10.65
C VAL A 363 -28.08 1.43 10.81
N VAL A 364 -27.31 1.93 9.83
CA VAL A 364 -26.81 3.31 9.85
C VAL A 364 -27.95 4.33 9.81
N ALA A 365 -28.96 4.09 8.99
CA ALA A 365 -30.14 4.95 8.92
C ALA A 365 -30.93 4.97 10.23
N ALA A 366 -31.07 3.83 10.90
CA ALA A 366 -31.71 3.77 12.22
C ALA A 366 -30.91 4.55 13.28
N ILE A 367 -29.57 4.49 13.25
CA ILE A 367 -28.72 5.24 14.19
C ILE A 367 -28.82 6.75 13.96
N PHE A 368 -28.80 7.20 12.70
CA PHE A 368 -28.91 8.63 12.34
C PHE A 368 -30.34 9.15 12.21
N ASN A 369 -31.36 8.29 12.39
CA ASN A 369 -32.77 8.61 12.17
C ASN A 369 -33.05 9.16 10.75
N ILE A 370 -32.45 8.52 9.74
CA ILE A 370 -32.63 8.84 8.32
C ILE A 370 -33.83 8.06 7.77
N SER A 371 -34.74 8.74 7.05
CA SER A 371 -35.82 8.05 6.34
C SER A 371 -35.26 7.24 5.15
N LEU A 372 -35.63 5.96 5.11
CA LEU A 372 -35.20 5.02 4.06
C LEU A 372 -36.19 4.94 2.88
N GLN A 373 -37.38 5.53 2.97
CA GLN A 373 -38.46 5.32 2.00
C GLN A 373 -38.00 5.58 0.56
N LYS A 374 -37.41 6.73 0.30
CA LYS A 374 -36.92 7.11 -1.04
C LYS A 374 -35.83 6.16 -1.53
N THR A 375 -34.87 5.81 -0.68
CA THR A 375 -33.77 4.90 -1.04
C THR A 375 -34.27 3.49 -1.31
N ALA A 376 -35.23 3.01 -0.53
CA ALA A 376 -35.87 1.71 -0.68
C ALA A 376 -36.65 1.62 -2.01
N GLU A 377 -37.41 2.67 -2.33
CA GLU A 377 -38.12 2.81 -3.62
C GLU A 377 -37.15 2.81 -4.81
N GLU A 378 -36.05 3.57 -4.74
CA GLU A 378 -35.03 3.66 -5.79
C GLU A 378 -34.26 2.35 -6.00
N LEU A 379 -34.06 1.56 -4.94
CA LEU A 379 -33.34 0.28 -4.98
C LEU A 379 -34.25 -0.94 -5.20
N HIS A 380 -35.57 -0.75 -5.15
CA HIS A 380 -36.55 -1.85 -5.15
C HIS A 380 -36.31 -2.87 -4.03
N LEU A 381 -36.03 -2.38 -2.82
CA LEU A 381 -35.75 -3.21 -1.63
C LEU A 381 -36.72 -2.88 -0.50
N ASP A 382 -37.12 -3.90 0.25
CA ASP A 382 -37.90 -3.70 1.47
C ASP A 382 -37.00 -3.22 2.62
N VAL A 383 -37.56 -2.36 3.48
CA VAL A 383 -36.86 -1.89 4.68
C VAL A 383 -36.69 -3.05 5.64
N VAL A 384 -35.47 -3.24 6.14
CA VAL A 384 -35.18 -4.31 7.09
C VAL A 384 -35.80 -3.96 8.45
N GLU A 385 -36.82 -4.72 8.85
CA GLU A 385 -37.50 -4.56 10.14
C GLU A 385 -36.65 -5.08 11.31
N GLY A 386 -37.04 -4.77 12.56
CA GLY A 386 -36.44 -5.37 13.76
C GLY A 386 -35.03 -4.90 14.14
N ILE A 387 -34.58 -3.76 13.60
CA ILE A 387 -33.33 -3.11 14.01
C ILE A 387 -33.52 -2.42 15.36
N TYR A 388 -32.90 -2.96 16.41
CA TYR A 388 -33.06 -2.45 17.77
C TYR A 388 -31.86 -1.60 18.20
N VAL A 389 -31.90 -0.30 17.88
CA VAL A 389 -30.81 0.66 18.24
C VAL A 389 -31.19 1.65 19.35
N ALA A 390 -32.44 1.63 19.80
CA ALA A 390 -32.95 2.59 20.79
C ALA A 390 -32.30 2.48 22.18
N HIS A 391 -31.80 1.29 22.53
CA HIS A 391 -31.13 1.01 23.79
C HIS A 391 -29.63 1.38 23.80
N LEU A 392 -29.05 1.65 22.63
CA LEU A 392 -27.64 1.98 22.50
C LEU A 392 -27.40 3.44 22.92
N ASP A 393 -26.41 3.66 23.77
CA ASP A 393 -25.95 5.01 24.05
C ASP A 393 -25.16 5.61 22.85
N GLU A 394 -24.83 6.89 22.93
CA GLU A 394 -24.10 7.58 21.87
C GLU A 394 -22.70 7.02 21.61
N MET A 395 -22.05 6.43 22.62
CA MET A 395 -20.74 5.80 22.45
C MET A 395 -20.86 4.51 21.65
N HIS A 396 -21.85 3.66 21.97
CA HIS A 396 -22.15 2.43 21.23
C HIS A 396 -22.53 2.75 19.79
N LYS A 397 -23.42 3.73 19.57
CA LYS A 397 -23.79 4.20 18.23
C LYS A 397 -22.57 4.63 17.44
N SER A 398 -21.70 5.46 18.03
CA SER A 398 -20.46 5.92 17.40
C SER A 398 -19.52 4.76 17.03
N ARG A 399 -19.38 3.75 17.89
CA ARG A 399 -18.59 2.55 17.60
C ARG A 399 -19.15 1.76 16.42
N TRP A 400 -20.46 1.52 16.39
CA TRP A 400 -21.15 0.87 15.26
C TRP A 400 -20.98 1.65 13.95
N LEU A 401 -21.18 2.96 13.98
CA LEU A 401 -21.00 3.83 12.82
C LEU A 401 -19.57 3.74 12.26
N ASN A 402 -18.56 3.82 13.13
CA ASN A 402 -17.15 3.73 12.70
C ASN A 402 -16.77 2.34 12.16
N MET A 403 -17.44 1.28 12.63
CA MET A 403 -17.24 -0.08 12.15
C MET A 403 -17.89 -0.33 10.78
N ILE A 404 -19.11 0.18 10.58
CA ILE A 404 -19.90 -0.03 9.35
C ILE A 404 -19.49 0.93 8.23
N ALA A 405 -19.22 2.20 8.54
CA ALA A 405 -19.03 3.25 7.55
C ALA A 405 -17.96 2.94 6.48
N PRO A 406 -16.79 2.33 6.79
CA PRO A 406 -15.82 1.94 5.77
C PRO A 406 -16.39 1.00 4.71
N ALA A 407 -17.20 0.01 5.12
CA ALA A 407 -17.84 -0.90 4.18
C ALA A 407 -18.93 -0.17 3.39
N LEU A 408 -19.77 0.62 4.06
CA LEU A 408 -20.87 1.34 3.41
C LEU A 408 -20.38 2.30 2.32
N PHE A 409 -19.37 3.12 2.63
CA PHE A 409 -18.84 4.12 1.71
C PHE A 409 -18.03 3.53 0.55
N ALA A 410 -17.48 2.32 0.69
CA ALA A 410 -16.71 1.68 -0.38
C ALA A 410 -17.57 1.20 -1.55
N PHE A 411 -18.89 1.00 -1.35
CA PHE A 411 -19.78 0.44 -2.37
C PHE A 411 -20.05 1.45 -3.50
N ASP A 412 -19.39 1.24 -4.64
CA ASP A 412 -19.44 2.14 -5.79
C ASP A 412 -20.56 1.76 -6.77
N THR A 413 -21.78 2.22 -6.49
CA THR A 413 -22.91 2.12 -7.43
C THR A 413 -23.64 3.45 -7.56
N SER A 414 -24.20 3.74 -8.74
CA SER A 414 -24.89 5.01 -8.98
C SER A 414 -26.17 5.16 -8.17
N SER A 415 -26.87 4.06 -7.91
CA SER A 415 -28.15 4.05 -7.19
C SER A 415 -27.98 4.32 -5.69
N THR A 416 -26.82 4.06 -5.09
CA THR A 416 -26.58 4.27 -3.66
C THR A 416 -26.03 5.66 -3.32
N LEU A 417 -25.53 6.39 -4.32
CA LEU A 417 -24.87 7.69 -4.14
C LEU A 417 -25.72 8.72 -3.36
N PRO A 418 -27.03 8.93 -3.63
CA PRO A 418 -27.84 9.89 -2.87
C PRO A 418 -27.88 9.57 -1.37
N PHE A 419 -27.99 8.28 -1.04
CA PHE A 419 -28.00 7.82 0.34
C PHE A 419 -26.63 7.99 1.02
N LEU A 420 -25.54 7.67 0.32
CA LEU A 420 -24.18 7.85 0.86
C LEU A 420 -23.90 9.33 1.20
N LEU A 421 -24.33 10.27 0.36
CA LEU A 421 -24.21 11.70 0.65
C LEU A 421 -25.00 12.13 1.90
N LEU A 422 -26.20 11.57 2.09
CA LEU A 422 -27.03 11.83 3.26
C LEU A 422 -26.39 11.29 4.54
N VAL A 423 -25.81 10.08 4.48
CA VAL A 423 -25.06 9.51 5.61
C VAL A 423 -23.84 10.38 5.92
N LEU A 424 -23.06 10.78 4.91
CA LEU A 424 -21.86 11.59 5.08
C LEU A 424 -22.14 12.95 5.73
N HIS A 425 -23.32 13.55 5.48
CA HIS A 425 -23.74 14.82 6.09
C HIS A 425 -23.71 14.78 7.62
N ASN A 426 -23.92 13.60 8.22
CA ASN A 426 -23.92 13.41 9.66
C ASN A 426 -22.51 13.28 10.28
N PHE A 427 -21.46 13.18 9.46
CA PHE A 427 -20.07 13.11 9.92
C PHE A 427 -19.45 14.51 10.00
N LYS A 428 -18.95 14.87 11.20
CA LYS A 428 -18.18 16.12 11.40
C LYS A 428 -16.74 16.04 10.90
N SER A 429 -16.17 14.84 10.95
CA SER A 429 -14.84 14.51 10.47
C SER A 429 -14.77 13.03 10.10
N LEU A 430 -13.74 12.65 9.35
CA LEU A 430 -13.51 11.27 8.93
C LEU A 430 -12.33 10.69 9.69
N ASN A 431 -12.44 9.42 10.09
CA ASN A 431 -11.28 8.63 10.49
C ASN A 431 -10.58 8.05 9.25
N THR A 432 -9.37 7.51 9.43
CA THR A 432 -8.56 6.97 8.32
C THR A 432 -9.28 5.85 7.54
N PRO A 433 -9.90 4.82 8.18
CA PRO A 433 -10.64 3.79 7.46
C PRO A 433 -11.77 4.33 6.57
N ILE A 434 -12.56 5.29 7.07
CA ILE A 434 -13.65 5.92 6.31
C ILE A 434 -13.09 6.74 5.15
N ALA A 435 -12.05 7.54 5.37
CA ALA A 435 -11.42 8.34 4.32
C ALA A 435 -10.85 7.45 3.20
N LYS A 436 -10.18 6.34 3.57
CA LYS A 436 -9.71 5.32 2.62
C LYS A 436 -10.86 4.73 1.80
N ALA A 437 -11.96 4.35 2.45
CA ALA A 437 -13.14 3.80 1.77
C ALA A 437 -13.81 4.80 0.82
N ILE A 438 -13.97 6.07 1.23
CA ILE A 438 -14.51 7.11 0.37
C ILE A 438 -13.59 7.31 -0.84
N LEU A 439 -12.27 7.41 -0.64
CA LEU A 439 -11.32 7.48 -1.76
C LEU A 439 -11.42 6.28 -2.71
N ARG A 440 -11.99 5.16 -2.25
CA ARG A 440 -12.27 4.03 -3.13
C ARG A 440 -13.55 4.19 -3.96
N ASN A 441 -14.52 4.95 -3.51
CA ASN A 441 -15.76 5.15 -4.24
C ASN A 441 -15.61 6.32 -5.20
N LYS A 442 -15.34 6.01 -6.48
CA LYS A 442 -15.00 7.04 -7.48
C LYS A 442 -16.17 7.99 -7.67
N ARG A 443 -17.40 7.45 -7.74
CA ARG A 443 -18.63 8.26 -7.88
C ARG A 443 -18.83 9.21 -6.71
N LEU A 444 -18.63 8.73 -5.49
CA LEU A 444 -18.77 9.56 -4.29
C LEU A 444 -17.71 10.66 -4.27
N VAL A 445 -16.43 10.34 -4.46
CA VAL A 445 -15.34 11.35 -4.47
C VAL A 445 -15.57 12.38 -5.56
N THR A 446 -15.88 11.94 -6.78
CA THR A 446 -16.20 12.86 -7.89
C THR A 446 -17.33 13.81 -7.49
N SER A 447 -18.43 13.30 -6.93
CA SER A 447 -19.55 14.13 -6.48
C SER A 447 -19.15 15.13 -5.37
N LEU A 448 -18.29 14.71 -4.45
CA LEU A 448 -17.79 15.57 -3.36
C LEU A 448 -16.94 16.72 -3.88
N PHE A 449 -16.21 16.56 -4.99
CA PHE A 449 -15.31 17.60 -5.53
C PHE A 449 -15.91 18.39 -6.71
N GLU A 450 -16.83 17.81 -7.48
CA GLU A 450 -17.48 18.50 -8.61
C GLU A 450 -18.55 19.49 -8.19
N CYS A 451 -19.32 19.19 -7.13
CA CYS A 451 -20.51 19.96 -6.78
C CYS A 451 -20.19 21.15 -5.83
N PRO A 452 -20.23 22.42 -6.30
CA PRO A 452 -19.91 23.57 -5.46
C PRO A 452 -21.03 23.88 -4.45
N SER A 453 -22.28 23.54 -4.79
CA SER A 453 -23.44 23.75 -3.92
C SER A 453 -23.42 22.91 -2.66
N LEU A 454 -22.62 21.81 -2.61
CA LEU A 454 -22.43 21.03 -1.39
C LEU A 454 -21.84 21.86 -0.24
N ALA A 455 -21.07 22.92 -0.53
CA ALA A 455 -20.54 23.82 0.50
C ALA A 455 -21.65 24.56 1.26
N HIS A 456 -22.78 24.80 0.62
CA HIS A 456 -23.94 25.47 1.23
C HIS A 456 -24.80 24.49 2.02
N SER A 457 -24.94 23.24 1.56
CA SER A 457 -25.78 22.23 2.20
C SER A 457 -25.06 21.42 3.29
N MET A 458 -23.73 21.32 3.25
CA MET A 458 -22.92 20.53 4.18
C MET A 458 -21.77 21.39 4.77
N PRO A 459 -21.96 22.00 5.96
CA PRO A 459 -21.00 22.94 6.55
C PRO A 459 -19.59 22.39 6.77
N HIS A 460 -19.46 21.06 6.94
CA HIS A 460 -18.19 20.39 7.21
C HIS A 460 -17.48 19.86 5.95
N ILE A 461 -18.03 20.08 4.75
CA ILE A 461 -17.49 19.51 3.51
C ILE A 461 -16.06 19.95 3.22
N THR A 462 -15.69 21.18 3.56
CA THR A 462 -14.33 21.68 3.35
C THR A 462 -13.33 20.87 4.19
N VAL A 463 -13.66 20.56 5.45
CA VAL A 463 -12.82 19.72 6.33
C VAL A 463 -12.68 18.32 5.74
N ILE A 464 -13.79 17.74 5.28
CA ILE A 464 -13.81 16.43 4.63
C ILE A 464 -12.93 16.42 3.36
N ARG A 465 -13.09 17.40 2.47
CA ARG A 465 -12.28 17.55 1.25
C ARG A 465 -10.79 17.66 1.57
N HIS A 466 -10.43 18.48 2.55
CA HIS A 466 -9.04 18.61 2.99
C HIS A 466 -8.47 17.29 3.50
N LEU A 467 -9.21 16.54 4.33
CA LEU A 467 -8.79 15.22 4.81
C LEU A 467 -8.63 14.23 3.65
N LEU A 468 -9.56 14.21 2.70
CA LEU A 468 -9.48 13.35 1.52
C LEU A 468 -8.27 13.69 0.65
N ILE A 469 -7.91 14.97 0.48
CA ILE A 469 -6.69 15.37 -0.23
C ILE A 469 -5.43 14.88 0.51
N MET A 470 -5.40 15.02 1.84
CA MET A 470 -4.26 14.57 2.64
C MET A 470 -4.07 13.04 2.57
N HIS A 471 -5.17 12.27 2.61
CA HIS A 471 -5.10 10.82 2.41
C HIS A 471 -4.79 10.46 0.95
N GLY A 472 -5.31 11.23 -0.01
CA GLY A 472 -5.04 11.09 -1.43
C GLY A 472 -3.55 11.15 -1.75
N ALA A 473 -2.78 12.00 -1.06
CA ALA A 473 -1.31 12.09 -1.20
C ALA A 473 -0.58 10.74 -1.12
N MET A 474 -1.13 9.78 -0.35
CA MET A 474 -0.54 8.45 -0.21
C MET A 474 -1.20 7.38 -1.09
N LEU A 475 -2.43 7.61 -1.55
CA LEU A 475 -3.30 6.56 -2.08
C LEU A 475 -3.78 6.79 -3.51
N CYS A 476 -3.80 8.05 -3.95
CA CYS A 476 -4.41 8.44 -5.22
C CYS A 476 -3.36 8.62 -6.31
N SER A 477 -3.68 8.06 -7.47
CA SER A 477 -2.91 8.11 -8.72
C SER A 477 -3.82 8.39 -9.94
N ASP A 478 -5.12 8.69 -9.73
CA ASP A 478 -6.09 8.99 -10.79
C ASP A 478 -6.00 10.48 -11.18
N SER A 479 -5.65 10.73 -12.44
CA SER A 479 -5.46 12.08 -12.97
C SER A 479 -6.72 12.94 -12.92
N ASN A 480 -7.91 12.37 -13.14
CA ASN A 480 -9.18 13.10 -13.11
C ASN A 480 -9.51 13.54 -11.70
N LEU A 481 -9.37 12.65 -10.71
CA LEU A 481 -9.60 12.99 -9.30
C LEU A 481 -8.62 14.07 -8.83
N ILE A 482 -7.35 13.99 -9.23
CA ILE A 482 -6.34 15.00 -8.90
C ILE A 482 -6.74 16.36 -9.48
N LEU A 483 -7.20 16.42 -10.73
CA LEU A 483 -7.66 17.66 -11.36
C LEU A 483 -8.88 18.25 -10.64
N LEU A 484 -9.85 17.42 -10.23
CA LEU A 484 -11.01 17.85 -9.45
C LEU A 484 -10.60 18.43 -8.09
N MET A 485 -9.71 17.74 -7.36
CA MET A 485 -9.17 18.21 -6.09
C MET A 485 -8.37 19.52 -6.25
N MET A 486 -7.63 19.67 -7.34
CA MET A 486 -6.93 20.93 -7.66
C MET A 486 -7.90 22.07 -7.94
N ALA A 487 -8.96 21.80 -8.70
CA ALA A 487 -9.99 22.78 -9.02
C ALA A 487 -10.73 23.25 -7.77
N SER A 488 -11.08 22.33 -6.86
CA SER A 488 -11.76 22.69 -5.60
C SER A 488 -10.89 23.60 -4.72
N VAL A 489 -9.60 23.31 -4.58
CA VAL A 489 -8.67 24.15 -3.81
C VAL A 489 -8.47 25.52 -4.46
N SER A 490 -8.54 25.60 -5.79
CA SER A 490 -8.40 26.86 -6.52
C SER A 490 -9.66 27.73 -6.43
N GLY A 491 -10.85 27.12 -6.46
CA GLY A 491 -12.13 27.82 -6.32
C GLY A 491 -12.43 28.32 -4.90
N GLU A 492 -11.93 27.63 -3.88
CA GLU A 492 -12.04 28.06 -2.47
C GLU A 492 -11.21 29.32 -2.14
N ALA A 493 -10.30 29.75 -3.02
CA ALA A 493 -9.47 30.94 -2.84
C ALA A 493 -10.11 32.26 -3.32
N THR A 494 -11.32 32.22 -3.88
CA THR A 494 -12.04 33.42 -4.37
C THR A 494 -13.42 33.56 -3.74
N PRO A 495 -13.61 34.51 -2.81
CA PRO A 495 -14.91 35.13 -2.59
C PRO A 495 -14.98 36.43 -3.39
N GLU A 496 -15.83 36.47 -4.41
CA GLU A 496 -16.24 37.71 -5.05
C GLU A 496 -16.90 38.64 -4.02
N ARG A 497 -16.27 39.77 -3.72
CA ARG A 497 -17.01 40.97 -3.30
C ARG A 497 -17.42 41.72 -4.55
N SER A 498 -18.52 41.29 -5.15
CA SER A 498 -19.32 42.13 -6.04
C SER A 498 -20.04 43.18 -5.18
N GLY A 499 -19.47 44.37 -5.10
CA GLY A 499 -20.09 45.55 -4.48
C GLY A 499 -19.48 46.80 -5.10
N GLY A 500 -20.19 47.40 -6.05
CA GLY A 500 -19.71 48.55 -6.81
C GLY A 500 -19.56 49.81 -5.96
N SER A 501 -18.57 50.64 -6.31
CA SER A 501 -18.68 52.10 -6.28
C SER A 501 -17.51 52.72 -7.05
N ASN A 502 -17.86 53.67 -7.93
CA ASN A 502 -16.96 54.50 -8.71
C ASN A 502 -15.98 55.29 -7.82
N GLY A 503 -14.71 55.35 -8.21
CA GLY A 503 -13.74 56.26 -7.59
C GLY A 503 -12.37 56.22 -8.23
N ARG A 504 -12.11 57.17 -9.14
CA ARG A 504 -10.80 57.47 -9.73
C ARG A 504 -9.80 57.89 -8.64
N GLY A 505 -8.66 57.22 -8.50
CA GLY A 505 -7.60 57.71 -7.60
C GLY A 505 -6.36 56.82 -7.48
N LYS A 506 -5.26 57.27 -8.12
CA LYS A 506 -3.82 57.06 -7.84
C LYS A 506 -3.29 55.64 -7.55
N GLN A 507 -2.37 55.23 -8.43
CA GLN A 507 -1.45 54.09 -8.25
C GLN A 507 -0.54 54.29 -7.03
N GLU A 508 -0.60 53.35 -6.09
CA GLU A 508 0.49 52.99 -5.18
C GLU A 508 0.82 51.50 -5.35
N PRO A 509 2.10 51.08 -5.25
CA PRO A 509 2.49 49.69 -5.42
C PRO A 509 2.13 48.90 -4.16
N MET A 510 0.93 48.31 -4.14
CA MET A 510 0.55 47.38 -3.09
C MET A 510 1.39 46.10 -3.19
N ARG A 511 2.08 45.80 -2.09
CA ARG A 511 2.76 44.55 -1.78
C ARG A 511 1.92 43.34 -2.20
N ALA A 512 2.59 42.38 -2.83
CA ALA A 512 2.07 41.04 -3.13
C ALA A 512 1.68 40.30 -1.84
N GLY A 513 0.48 40.56 -1.33
CA GLY A 513 -0.20 39.75 -0.33
C GLY A 513 -1.01 38.66 -1.02
N GLY A 514 -0.34 37.71 -1.66
CA GLY A 514 -0.99 36.47 -2.09
C GLY A 514 -1.35 35.67 -0.83
N MET A 515 -2.64 35.50 -0.54
CA MET A 515 -3.10 34.57 0.49
C MET A 515 -2.42 33.22 0.27
N ALA A 516 -1.56 32.84 1.20
CA ALA A 516 -0.76 31.63 1.11
C ALA A 516 -1.71 30.42 1.10
N ARG A 517 -1.77 29.72 -0.04
CA ARG A 517 -2.33 28.36 -0.13
C ARG A 517 -1.77 27.55 1.03
N SER A 518 -2.59 26.73 1.71
CA SER A 518 -2.05 25.90 2.78
C SER A 518 -0.96 24.99 2.18
N LEU A 519 0.28 25.21 2.63
CA LEU A 519 1.46 24.48 2.17
C LEU A 519 1.27 22.95 2.22
N PRO A 520 0.58 22.38 3.25
CA PRO A 520 0.30 20.94 3.29
C PRO A 520 -0.56 20.43 2.14
N VAL A 521 -1.64 21.13 1.77
CA VAL A 521 -2.54 20.71 0.68
C VAL A 521 -1.84 20.79 -0.67
N THR A 522 -1.02 21.82 -0.86
CA THR A 522 -0.23 21.96 -2.10
C THR A 522 0.79 20.82 -2.22
N ASN A 523 1.46 20.45 -1.12
CA ASN A 523 2.39 19.33 -1.10
C ASN A 523 1.68 17.98 -1.30
N ALA A 524 0.49 17.80 -0.72
CA ALA A 524 -0.34 16.61 -0.92
C ALA A 524 -0.72 16.41 -2.39
N ILE A 525 -1.14 17.48 -3.07
CA ILE A 525 -1.42 17.46 -4.51
C ILE A 525 -0.18 17.10 -5.31
N LEU A 526 0.98 17.68 -4.98
CA LEU A 526 2.24 17.34 -5.67
C LEU A 526 2.58 15.85 -5.52
N ALA A 527 2.40 15.29 -4.32
CA ALA A 527 2.62 13.85 -4.08
C ALA A 527 1.67 12.98 -4.92
N MET A 528 0.39 13.33 -5.04
CA MET A 528 -0.56 12.62 -5.91
C MET A 528 -0.15 12.66 -7.38
N LYS A 529 0.35 13.81 -7.87
CA LYS A 529 0.87 13.91 -9.23
C LYS A 529 2.05 12.97 -9.47
N THR A 530 2.97 12.89 -8.51
CA THR A 530 4.09 11.95 -8.56
C THR A 530 3.60 10.50 -8.59
N ASN A 531 2.63 10.14 -7.75
CA ASN A 531 2.03 8.80 -7.75
C ASN A 531 1.38 8.48 -9.10
N CYS A 532 0.63 9.42 -9.66
CA CYS A 532 -0.02 9.29 -10.97
C CYS A 532 1.01 9.00 -12.07
N LEU A 533 2.08 9.79 -12.16
CA LEU A 533 3.13 9.58 -13.16
C LEU A 533 3.92 8.29 -12.97
N TRP A 534 4.16 7.91 -11.72
CA TRP A 534 4.84 6.67 -11.40
C TRP A 534 3.98 5.46 -11.79
N MET A 535 2.69 5.47 -11.48
CA MET A 535 1.75 4.42 -11.87
C MET A 535 1.49 4.38 -13.35
N ASP A 536 1.44 5.54 -13.99
CA ASP A 536 1.44 5.66 -15.44
C ASP A 536 2.59 4.83 -16.00
N TYR A 537 3.84 5.03 -15.56
CA TYR A 537 4.91 4.14 -15.99
C TYR A 537 4.70 2.66 -15.63
N CYS A 538 4.48 2.36 -14.35
CA CYS A 538 4.63 0.99 -13.84
C CYS A 538 3.54 0.02 -14.28
N CYS A 539 2.31 0.49 -14.54
CA CYS A 539 1.19 -0.43 -14.72
C CYS A 539 1.34 -1.35 -15.95
N ASP A 540 1.91 -0.85 -17.05
CA ASP A 540 2.16 -1.65 -18.25
C ASP A 540 3.23 -2.72 -18.00
N HIS A 541 4.29 -2.36 -17.26
CA HIS A 541 5.37 -3.29 -16.90
C HIS A 541 4.90 -4.34 -15.89
N TYR A 542 4.08 -3.93 -14.92
CA TYR A 542 3.46 -4.85 -13.96
C TYR A 542 2.54 -5.84 -14.68
N ASP A 543 1.72 -5.38 -15.63
CA ASP A 543 0.87 -6.26 -16.45
C ASP A 543 1.71 -7.31 -17.19
N SER A 544 2.75 -6.86 -17.91
CA SER A 544 3.63 -7.71 -18.70
C SER A 544 4.36 -8.74 -17.82
N PHE A 545 4.99 -8.28 -16.74
CA PHE A 545 5.75 -9.11 -15.80
C PHE A 545 4.84 -10.16 -15.13
N LEU A 546 3.72 -9.74 -14.55
CA LEU A 546 2.82 -10.64 -13.83
C LEU A 546 2.13 -11.62 -14.79
N SER A 547 1.72 -11.17 -15.97
CA SER A 547 1.16 -12.02 -17.02
C SER A 547 2.13 -13.14 -17.43
N LYS A 548 3.42 -12.83 -17.56
CA LYS A 548 4.45 -13.82 -17.87
C LYS A 548 4.63 -14.80 -16.70
N ARG A 549 4.79 -14.29 -15.48
CA ARG A 549 5.01 -15.11 -14.28
C ARG A 549 3.85 -16.05 -13.97
N PHE A 550 2.61 -15.61 -14.10
CA PHE A 550 1.45 -16.47 -13.86
C PHE A 550 1.28 -17.55 -14.93
N ARG A 551 1.59 -17.24 -16.20
CA ARG A 551 1.62 -18.25 -17.27
C ARG A 551 2.67 -19.32 -17.00
N GLU A 552 3.88 -18.93 -16.62
CA GLU A 552 4.96 -19.87 -16.26
C GLU A 552 4.59 -20.77 -15.07
N LYS A 553 3.94 -20.21 -14.04
CA LYS A 553 3.43 -20.99 -12.90
C LYS A 553 2.31 -21.96 -13.29
N GLN A 554 1.41 -21.59 -14.20
CA GLN A 554 0.39 -22.50 -14.72
C GLN A 554 0.99 -23.63 -15.55
N LEU A 555 2.00 -23.35 -16.36
CA LEU A 555 2.71 -24.36 -17.15
C LEU A 555 3.50 -25.36 -16.28
N THR A 556 3.95 -24.93 -15.10
CA THR A 556 4.67 -25.79 -14.14
C THR A 556 3.75 -26.50 -13.14
N THR A 557 2.47 -26.13 -13.08
CA THR A 557 1.43 -26.84 -12.31
C THR A 557 0.58 -27.69 -13.26
N THR A 558 1.02 -28.93 -13.51
CA THR A 558 0.13 -29.98 -14.03
C THR A 558 -1.08 -30.08 -13.07
N PRO A 559 -2.33 -30.15 -13.56
CA PRO A 559 -3.49 -29.96 -12.70
C PRO A 559 -3.54 -31.07 -11.65
N LEU A 560 -3.52 -30.68 -10.36
CA LEU A 560 -3.97 -31.55 -9.29
C LEU A 560 -5.40 -31.95 -9.63
N GLY A 561 -5.61 -33.25 -9.83
CA GLY A 561 -6.88 -33.81 -10.23
C GLY A 561 -8.03 -33.34 -9.34
N THR A 562 -9.13 -33.03 -10.00
CA THR A 562 -10.46 -33.05 -9.39
C THR A 562 -10.61 -34.30 -8.51
N PRO A 563 -11.11 -34.18 -7.27
CA PRO A 563 -11.48 -35.36 -6.51
C PRO A 563 -12.66 -36.01 -7.25
N ARG A 564 -12.38 -37.08 -7.99
CA ARG A 564 -13.43 -37.99 -8.46
C ARG A 564 -14.11 -38.52 -7.21
N ALA A 565 -15.39 -38.22 -7.08
CA ALA A 565 -16.29 -38.92 -6.19
C ALA A 565 -16.07 -40.43 -6.35
N SER A 566 -15.74 -41.10 -5.25
CA SER A 566 -15.71 -42.55 -5.18
C SER A 566 -17.14 -43.06 -5.32
N VAL A 567 -17.53 -43.41 -6.54
CA VAL A 567 -18.66 -44.30 -6.77
C VAL A 567 -18.24 -45.66 -6.20
N MET A 568 -18.97 -46.13 -5.20
CA MET A 568 -18.86 -47.48 -4.68
C MET A 568 -19.22 -48.46 -5.80
N ASP A 569 -18.23 -49.15 -6.35
CA ASP A 569 -18.47 -50.41 -7.04
C ASP A 569 -18.59 -51.49 -5.96
N MET A 570 -19.85 -51.79 -5.63
CA MET A 570 -20.24 -53.12 -5.16
C MET A 570 -20.13 -54.05 -6.37
N ASP A 571 -19.11 -54.91 -6.38
CA ASP A 571 -19.18 -56.30 -6.83
C ASP A 571 -17.76 -56.86 -6.99
N THR A 572 -17.40 -57.79 -6.12
CA THR A 572 -16.63 -59.04 -6.37
C THR A 572 -16.07 -59.53 -5.02
N MET A 573 -16.86 -60.36 -4.34
CA MET A 573 -16.36 -61.33 -3.36
C MET A 573 -16.41 -62.71 -4.03
N GLU A 574 -15.24 -63.23 -4.39
CA GLU A 574 -14.93 -64.67 -4.53
C GLU A 574 -13.59 -64.84 -3.81
N GLU A 575 -13.58 -65.49 -2.65
CA GLU A 575 -13.27 -66.92 -2.47
C GLU A 575 -11.84 -67.30 -2.87
N ASP A 576 -11.02 -67.53 -1.84
CA ASP A 576 -9.93 -68.52 -1.69
C ASP A 576 -9.02 -68.01 -0.55
N GLY A 577 -8.93 -68.59 0.64
CA GLY A 577 -9.02 -69.99 1.02
C GLY A 577 -7.61 -70.55 1.27
N VAL A 578 -7.05 -70.40 2.49
CA VAL A 578 -6.03 -71.33 3.02
C VAL A 578 -6.14 -71.44 4.54
N SER A 579 -6.41 -72.66 4.99
CA SER A 579 -6.34 -73.13 6.37
C SER A 579 -4.90 -73.37 6.83
N THR A 580 -4.58 -73.02 8.08
CA THR A 580 -4.19 -73.91 9.20
C THR A 580 -4.16 -73.12 10.49
#